data_AF-A0A2I1RGL4-F1
#
_entry.id   AF-A0A2I1RGL4-F1
#
_cell.length_a   1.000
_cell.length_b   1.000
_cell.length_c   1.000
_cell.angle_alpha   90.00
_cell.angle_beta   90.00
_cell.angle_gamma   90.00
#
_symmetry.space_group_name_H-M   'P 1'
#
loop_
_entity.id
_entity.type
_entity.pdbx_description
1 polymer ?
#
loop_
_entity_poly.entity_id
_entity_poly.type
_entity_poly.pdbx_seq_one_letter_code
_entity_poly.pdbx_strand_id
1 'polypeptide(L)'
;MTTALKTKVNQQDLKIYPSERLTQTDDGGGMPLGTPLTGALNELFQPISSIARVNGAFYAVLEYMGVLRADDEPLIGAFAAITKPPSDPTVRTCSRLKNMLGLG
;
A
#
# COMPACT_ATOMS: atom_id res chain seq x y z
N MET A 1 -15.28 38.16 1.29
CA MET A 1 -14.24 37.29 1.88
C MET A 1 -14.41 35.91 1.29
N THR A 2 -13.53 35.49 0.41
CA THR A 2 -13.64 34.21 -0.31
C THR A 2 -13.11 33.11 0.60
N THR A 3 -14.01 32.31 1.18
CA THR A 3 -13.63 31.14 1.99
C THR A 3 -12.85 30.18 1.10
N ALA A 4 -11.56 30.01 1.40
CA ALA A 4 -10.73 29.02 0.72
C ALA A 4 -11.36 27.64 0.91
N LEU A 5 -11.60 26.93 -0.20
CA LEU A 5 -12.04 25.54 -0.15
C LEU A 5 -10.96 24.74 0.57
N LYS A 6 -11.24 24.33 1.81
CA LYS A 6 -10.34 23.50 2.60
C LYS A 6 -10.56 22.05 2.18
N THR A 7 -9.60 21.51 1.43
CA THR A 7 -9.56 20.07 1.13
C THR A 7 -9.52 19.30 2.44
N LYS A 8 -10.50 18.43 2.67
CA LYS A 8 -10.60 17.64 3.91
C LYS A 8 -9.64 16.45 3.94
N VAL A 9 -9.17 16.00 2.79
CA VAL A 9 -8.18 14.93 2.64
C VAL A 9 -6.78 15.53 2.72
N ASN A 10 -5.99 15.05 3.68
CA ASN A 10 -4.59 15.41 3.84
C ASN A 10 -3.68 14.26 3.43
N GLN A 11 -2.39 14.55 3.19
CA GLN A 11 -1.40 13.51 2.89
C GLN A 11 -1.31 12.41 3.96
N GLN A 12 -1.61 12.74 5.22
CA GLN A 12 -1.58 11.80 6.34
C GLN A 12 -2.72 10.77 6.29
N ASP A 13 -3.78 11.05 5.52
CA ASP A 13 -4.92 10.13 5.36
C ASP A 13 -4.63 9.05 4.31
N LEU A 14 -3.61 9.26 3.46
CA LEU A 14 -3.14 8.25 2.52
C LEU A 14 -2.25 7.25 3.27
N LYS A 15 -2.76 6.02 3.41
CA LYS A 15 -2.08 4.96 4.13
C LYS A 15 -1.98 3.71 3.27
N ILE A 16 -0.98 2.89 3.57
CA ILE A 16 -0.79 1.57 2.97
C ILE A 16 -1.21 0.54 4.02
N TYR A 17 -1.97 -0.45 3.60
CA TYR A 17 -2.52 -1.50 4.41
C TYR A 17 -1.95 -2.85 3.98
N PRO A 18 -1.55 -3.70 4.93
CA PRO A 18 -1.11 -5.05 4.62
C PRO A 18 -2.28 -5.91 4.16
N SER A 19 -1.97 -6.92 3.36
CA SER A 19 -2.88 -8.03 3.12
C SER A 19 -2.98 -8.92 4.36
N GLU A 20 -4.11 -9.63 4.49
CA GLU A 20 -4.38 -10.60 5.56
C GLU A 20 -3.21 -11.57 5.78
N ARG A 21 -2.58 -12.03 4.69
CA ARG A 21 -1.40 -12.88 4.69
C ARG A 21 -0.24 -12.17 4.03
N LEU A 22 0.42 -11.30 4.79
CA LEU A 22 1.67 -10.66 4.39
C LEU A 22 2.86 -11.65 4.46
N THR A 23 2.76 -12.73 3.69
CA THR A 23 3.80 -13.77 3.62
C THR A 23 4.37 -13.83 2.21
N GLN A 24 5.66 -14.15 2.13
CA GLN A 24 6.38 -14.33 0.86
C GLN A 24 6.24 -15.77 0.34
N THR A 25 5.03 -16.32 0.44
CA THR A 25 4.68 -17.68 -0.01
C THR A 25 3.62 -17.61 -1.10
N ASP A 26 3.39 -18.73 -1.80
CA ASP A 26 2.41 -18.78 -2.90
C ASP A 26 0.99 -18.42 -2.45
N ASP A 27 0.67 -18.61 -1.16
CA ASP A 27 -0.63 -18.29 -0.55
C ASP A 27 -0.69 -16.87 0.06
N GLY A 28 0.30 -16.02 -0.23
CA GLY A 28 0.34 -14.62 0.21
C GLY A 28 -0.78 -13.77 -0.41
N GLY A 29 -1.35 -12.85 0.36
CA GLY A 29 -2.47 -11.99 -0.06
C GLY A 29 -3.70 -12.11 0.84
N GLY A 30 -4.89 -11.97 0.27
CA GLY A 30 -6.16 -11.92 1.02
C GLY A 30 -6.71 -10.51 1.16
N MET A 31 -7.66 -10.30 2.07
CA MET A 31 -8.33 -9.00 2.23
C MET A 31 -7.43 -7.95 2.89
N PRO A 32 -7.69 -6.65 2.69
CA PRO A 32 -6.97 -5.60 3.39
C PRO A 32 -7.24 -5.66 4.90
N LEU A 33 -6.18 -5.59 5.70
CA LEU A 33 -6.32 -5.35 7.13
C LEU A 33 -6.56 -3.86 7.39
N GLY A 34 -7.39 -3.53 8.39
CA GLY A 34 -7.72 -2.13 8.73
C GLY A 34 -6.59 -1.37 9.44
N THR A 35 -5.51 -2.06 9.82
CA THR A 35 -4.36 -1.46 10.50
C THR A 35 -3.30 -1.04 9.47
N PRO A 36 -2.92 0.24 9.40
CA PRO A 36 -1.95 0.71 8.43
C PRO A 36 -0.52 0.25 8.76
N LEU A 37 0.31 0.12 7.74
CA LEU A 37 1.75 -0.10 7.86
C LEU A 37 2.42 1.11 8.51
N THR A 38 3.46 0.84 9.29
CA THR A 38 4.19 1.86 10.07
C THR A 38 5.36 2.46 9.30
N GLY A 39 5.86 1.76 8.28
CA GLY A 39 7.11 2.08 7.59
C GLY A 39 8.34 1.56 8.32
N ALA A 40 8.16 0.57 9.20
CA ALA A 40 9.27 -0.05 9.91
C ALA A 40 10.17 -0.87 8.97
N LEU A 41 11.44 -1.03 9.36
CA LEU A 41 12.39 -1.79 8.58
C LEU A 41 12.00 -3.27 8.57
N ASN A 42 12.05 -3.89 7.39
CA ASN A 42 11.64 -5.28 7.14
C ASN A 42 10.17 -5.60 7.49
N GLU A 43 9.30 -4.60 7.50
CA GLU A 43 7.85 -4.79 7.71
C GLU A 43 7.19 -5.50 6.52
N LEU A 44 7.63 -5.18 5.29
CA LEU A 44 7.10 -5.76 4.05
C LEU A 44 7.90 -6.96 3.55
N PHE A 45 9.23 -6.83 3.55
CA PHE A 45 10.14 -7.85 3.06
C PHE A 45 11.07 -8.27 4.18
N GLN A 46 11.07 -9.57 4.48
CA GLN A 46 12.05 -10.14 5.39
C GLN A 46 13.42 -10.21 4.73
N PRO A 47 14.52 -10.16 5.51
CA PRO A 47 15.87 -10.31 4.97
C PRO A 47 16.02 -11.61 4.21
N ILE A 48 16.47 -11.52 2.95
CA ILE A 48 16.76 -12.68 2.11
C ILE A 48 18.22 -13.11 2.27
N SER A 49 18.46 -14.41 2.25
CA SER A 49 19.81 -14.98 2.35
C SER A 49 20.66 -14.68 1.11
N SER A 50 21.99 -14.67 1.26
CA SER A 50 22.92 -14.45 0.15
C SER A 50 22.77 -15.51 -0.94
N ILE A 51 22.52 -16.77 -0.56
CA ILE A 51 22.27 -17.85 -1.53
C ILE A 51 20.98 -17.59 -2.34
N ALA A 52 19.91 -17.10 -1.69
CA ALA A 52 18.67 -16.75 -2.38
C ALA A 52 18.87 -15.59 -3.36
N ARG A 53 19.71 -14.61 -3.03
CA ARG A 53 20.09 -13.51 -3.94
C ARG A 53 20.85 -14.01 -5.16
N VAL A 54 21.84 -14.88 -4.96
CA VAL A 54 22.65 -15.45 -6.06
C VAL A 54 21.77 -16.29 -6.99
N ASN A 55 20.80 -17.01 -6.43
CA ASN A 55 19.86 -17.82 -7.19
C ASN A 55 18.74 -17.00 -7.87
N GLY A 56 18.73 -15.67 -7.73
CA GLY A 56 17.74 -14.79 -8.36
C GLY A 56 16.34 -14.92 -7.77
N ALA A 57 16.21 -15.20 -6.46
CA ALA A 57 14.92 -15.29 -5.80
C ALA A 57 14.12 -13.98 -5.94
N PHE A 58 12.85 -14.12 -6.32
CA PHE A 58 11.89 -13.02 -6.46
C PHE A 58 10.72 -13.24 -5.52
N TYR A 59 10.39 -12.21 -4.75
CA TYR A 59 9.26 -12.22 -3.82
C TYR A 59 8.32 -11.07 -4.15
N ALA A 60 7.03 -11.36 -4.19
CA ALA A 60 5.97 -10.38 -4.39
C ALA A 60 5.02 -10.43 -3.20
N VAL A 61 4.64 -9.24 -2.72
CA VAL A 61 3.64 -9.08 -1.66
C VAL A 61 2.51 -8.19 -2.17
N LEU A 62 1.29 -8.47 -1.72
CA LEU A 62 0.12 -7.67 -2.03
C LEU A 62 -0.13 -6.68 -0.89
N GLU A 63 -0.26 -5.41 -1.26
CA GLU A 63 -0.59 -4.31 -0.37
C GLU A 63 -1.74 -3.48 -0.95
N TYR A 64 -2.47 -2.83 -0.06
CA TYR A 64 -3.61 -2.01 -0.42
C TYR A 64 -3.34 -0.55 -0.06
N MET A 65 -3.45 0.34 -1.05
CA MET A 65 -3.44 1.77 -0.79
C MET A 65 -4.87 2.24 -0.59
N GLY A 66 -5.11 3.03 0.45
CA GLY A 66 -6.45 3.52 0.73
C GLY A 66 -6.46 4.74 1.63
N VAL A 67 -7.59 5.43 1.60
CA VAL A 67 -7.92 6.52 2.52
C VAL A 67 -9.04 5.99 3.42
N LEU A 68 -8.68 5.54 4.61
CA LEU A 68 -9.67 5.17 5.65
C LEU A 68 -9.75 6.32 6.63
N ARG A 69 -10.87 7.03 6.59
CA ARG A 69 -11.16 8.13 7.52
C ARG A 69 -12.37 7.74 8.36
N ALA A 70 -12.49 8.39 9.52
CA ALA A 70 -13.61 8.19 10.44
C ALA A 70 -14.87 8.97 10.06
N ASP A 71 -14.84 9.74 8.97
CA ASP A 71 -15.99 10.48 8.46
C ASP A 71 -16.71 9.74 7.34
N ASP A 72 -18.04 9.87 7.31
CA ASP A 72 -18.93 9.20 6.34
C ASP A 72 -19.02 9.93 4.98
N GLU A 73 -18.17 10.93 4.74
CA GLU A 73 -18.21 11.68 3.48
C GLU A 73 -17.63 10.84 2.34
N PRO A 74 -18.40 10.57 1.27
CA PRO A 74 -17.95 9.68 0.21
C PRO A 74 -16.79 10.30 -0.57
N LEU A 75 -15.65 9.60 -0.61
CA LEU A 75 -14.57 9.88 -1.55
C LEU A 75 -14.93 9.31 -2.93
N ILE A 76 -15.57 10.12 -3.77
CA ILE A 76 -15.93 9.73 -5.14
C ILE A 76 -14.71 9.89 -6.05
N GLY A 77 -14.32 8.81 -6.74
CA GLY A 77 -13.28 8.84 -7.78
C GLY A 77 -11.86 9.02 -7.25
N ALA A 78 -11.57 8.61 -6.01
CA ALA A 78 -10.22 8.66 -5.47
C ALA A 78 -9.32 7.59 -6.11
N PHE A 79 -8.17 8.03 -6.61
CA PHE A 79 -7.11 7.17 -7.14
C PHE A 79 -5.80 7.46 -6.41
N ALA A 80 -5.05 6.42 -6.09
CA ALA A 80 -3.71 6.52 -5.53
C ALA A 80 -2.70 5.90 -6.49
N ALA A 81 -1.56 6.56 -6.67
CA ALA A 81 -0.45 6.07 -7.48
C ALA A 81 0.87 6.29 -6.74
N ILE A 82 1.78 5.32 -6.86
CA ILE A 82 3.15 5.44 -6.35
C ILE A 82 3.98 6.08 -7.44
N THR A 83 4.38 7.34 -7.23
CA THR A 83 5.12 8.14 -8.22
C THR A 83 6.61 8.21 -7.96
N LYS A 84 7.05 7.80 -6.76
CA LYS A 84 8.47 7.77 -6.37
C LYS A 84 8.93 6.33 -6.19
N PRO A 85 10.12 5.96 -6.69
CA PRO A 85 10.68 4.65 -6.42
C PRO A 85 11.02 4.50 -4.93
N PRO A 86 11.08 3.25 -4.42
CA PRO A 86 11.61 2.97 -3.09
C PRO A 86 13.03 3.51 -2.92
N SER A 87 13.41 3.84 -1.69
CA SER A 87 14.79 4.24 -1.36
C SER A 87 15.79 3.08 -1.55
N ASP A 88 15.34 1.83 -1.37
CA ASP A 88 16.15 0.65 -1.59
C ASP A 88 16.17 0.28 -3.10
N PRO A 89 17.35 0.26 -3.75
CA PRO A 89 17.47 -0.05 -5.17
C PRO A 89 17.15 -1.50 -5.54
N THR A 90 17.01 -2.41 -4.55
CA THR A 90 16.60 -3.81 -4.77
C THR A 90 15.10 -3.99 -4.77
N VAL A 91 14.34 -2.99 -4.30
CA VAL A 91 12.88 -3.03 -4.25
C VAL A 91 12.29 -2.29 -5.45
N ARG A 92 11.23 -2.86 -6.03
CA ARG A 92 10.45 -2.24 -7.10
C ARG A 92 8.98 -2.33 -6.74
N THR A 93 8.27 -1.23 -6.93
CA THR A 93 6.82 -1.17 -6.74
C THR A 93 6.14 -1.29 -8.10
N CYS A 94 5.16 -2.19 -8.20
CA CYS A 94 4.25 -2.26 -9.34
C CYS A 94 2.85 -1.89 -8.83
N SER A 95 2.39 -0.69 -9.16
CA SER A 95 1.05 -0.25 -8.77
C SER A 95 0.04 -0.62 -9.85
N ARG A 96 -1.00 -1.36 -9.46
CA ARG A 96 -2.16 -1.63 -10.31
C ARG A 96 -3.29 -0.70 -9.89
N LEU A 97 -3.69 0.21 -10.78
CA LEU A 97 -4.86 1.05 -10.59
C LEU A 97 -6.11 0.17 -10.60
N LYS A 98 -6.66 -0.10 -9.41
CA LYS A 98 -7.97 -0.73 -9.26
C LYS A 98 -8.97 0.37 -8.95
N ASN A 99 -10.04 0.44 -9.72
CA ASN A 99 -11.12 1.37 -9.46
C ASN A 99 -11.77 0.97 -8.10
N MET A 100 -11.69 1.83 -7.09
CA MET A 100 -12.35 1.62 -5.78
C MET A 100 -13.85 1.95 -5.85
N LEU A 101 -14.51 1.54 -6.95
CA LEU A 101 -15.96 1.53 -7.09
C LEU A 101 -16.42 0.09 -6.88
N GLY A 102 -16.59 -0.26 -5.60
CA GLY A 102 -17.10 -1.56 -5.15
C GLY A 102 -17.94 -1.37 -3.90
N LEU A 103 -19.10 -0.74 -4.09
CA LEU A 103 -20.28 -0.98 -3.24
C LEU A 103 -20.74 -2.42 -3.49
N GLY A 104 -20.91 -3.20 -2.42
CA GLY A 104 -21.43 -4.57 -2.44
C GLY A 104 -20.83 -5.43 -1.35
#